data_AF-A0A1M6NVH2-F1
#
_entry.id   AF-A0A1M6NVH2-F1
#
_cell.length_a   1.000
_cell.length_b   1.000
_cell.length_c   1.000
_cell.angle_alpha   90.00
_cell.angle_beta   90.00
_cell.angle_gamma   90.00
#
_symmetry.space_group_name_H-M   'P 1'
#
loop_
_entity.id
_entity.type
_entity.pdbx_description
1 polymer ?
#
loop_
_entity_poly.entity_id
_entity_poly.type
_entity_poly.pdbx_seq_one_letter_code
_entity_poly.pdbx_strand_id
1 'polypeptide(L)'
;MGYKELQNLFKEIAQKAALDKDYRELCLKDSRAAIRLLAGQDAEILEHIVFLEEEGACPQEGPFFVLPPYIKKSWLLGQEKE
;
A
#
# COMPACT_ATOMS: atom_id res chain seq x y z
N MET A 1 1.40 -16.29 9.62
CA MET A 1 0.77 -15.82 8.36
C MET A 1 1.13 -16.75 7.20
N GLY A 2 0.14 -17.32 6.53
CA GLY A 2 0.33 -18.09 5.30
C GLY A 2 0.46 -17.19 4.06
N TYR A 3 0.99 -17.74 2.97
CA TYR A 3 1.23 -17.01 1.72
C TYR A 3 -0.01 -16.30 1.16
N LYS A 4 -1.18 -16.94 1.25
CA LYS A 4 -2.46 -16.37 0.77
C LYS A 4 -2.92 -15.16 1.58
N GLU A 5 -2.70 -15.18 2.89
CA GLU A 5 -3.05 -14.08 3.78
C GLU A 5 -2.16 -12.87 3.51
N LEU A 6 -0.86 -13.13 3.29
CA LEU A 6 0.09 -12.10 2.91
C LEU A 6 -0.29 -11.43 1.58
N GLN A 7 -0.64 -12.21 0.57
CA GLN A 7 -1.11 -11.67 -0.71
C GLN A 7 -2.37 -10.81 -0.56
N ASN A 8 -3.31 -11.23 0.28
CA ASN A 8 -4.54 -10.48 0.51
C ASN A 8 -4.26 -9.15 1.22
N LEU A 9 -3.36 -9.15 2.21
CA LEU A 9 -2.93 -7.93 2.90
C LEU A 9 -2.35 -6.93 1.91
N PHE A 10 -1.42 -7.34 1.04
CA PHE A 10 -0.83 -6.43 0.06
C PHE A 10 -1.84 -5.89 -0.95
N LYS A 11 -2.83 -6.70 -1.35
CA LYS A 11 -3.94 -6.21 -2.19
C LYS A 11 -4.74 -5.14 -1.47
N GLU A 12 -5.01 -5.31 -0.19
CA GLU A 12 -5.73 -4.32 0.61
C GLU A 12 -4.92 -3.03 0.77
N ILE A 13 -3.62 -3.14 1.06
CA ILE A 13 -2.70 -2.00 1.12
C ILE A 13 -2.70 -1.25 -0.21
N ALA A 14 -2.58 -1.96 -1.34
CA ALA A 14 -2.56 -1.37 -2.66
C ALA A 14 -3.87 -0.63 -2.99
N GLN A 15 -5.02 -1.26 -2.71
CA GLN A 15 -6.33 -0.63 -2.91
C GLN A 15 -6.50 0.61 -2.05
N LYS A 16 -6.12 0.54 -0.77
CA LYS A 16 -6.23 1.67 0.15
C LYS A 16 -5.31 2.82 -0.26
N ALA A 17 -4.05 2.53 -0.58
CA ALA A 17 -3.08 3.55 -1.03
C ALA A 17 -3.42 4.17 -2.41
N ALA A 18 -4.23 3.49 -3.23
CA ALA A 18 -4.75 4.05 -4.47
C ALA A 18 -5.89 5.04 -4.24
N LEU A 19 -6.69 4.88 -3.18
CA LEU A 19 -7.95 5.62 -2.97
C LEU A 19 -7.91 6.63 -1.81
N ASP A 20 -6.99 6.42 -0.87
CA ASP A 20 -6.83 7.20 0.36
C ASP A 20 -5.44 7.84 0.35
N LYS A 21 -5.43 9.16 0.22
CA LYS A 21 -4.19 9.93 0.15
C LYS A 21 -3.44 9.93 1.48
N ASP A 22 -4.15 9.98 2.60
CA ASP A 22 -3.53 10.02 3.93
C ASP A 22 -2.85 8.67 4.23
N TYR A 23 -3.52 7.58 3.88
CA TYR A 23 -2.93 6.25 3.97
C TYR A 23 -1.73 6.08 3.02
N ARG A 24 -1.82 6.59 1.79
CA ARG A 24 -0.69 6.59 0.85
C ARG A 24 0.52 7.31 1.43
N GLU A 25 0.32 8.51 1.98
CA GLU A 25 1.40 9.29 2.61
C GLU A 25 2.01 8.54 3.80
N LEU A 26 1.19 7.84 4.57
CA LEU A 26 1.68 6.99 5.65
C LEU A 26 2.56 5.84 5.13
N CYS A 27 2.15 5.14 4.07
CA CYS A 27 2.96 4.08 3.45
C CYS A 27 4.37 4.58 3.09
N LEU A 28 4.48 5.78 2.53
CA LEU A 28 5.74 6.38 2.08
C LEU A 28 6.60 6.94 3.23
N LYS A 29 5.98 7.47 4.30
CA LYS A 29 6.69 8.04 5.45
C LYS A 29 7.09 6.98 6.48
N ASP A 30 6.22 6.01 6.75
CA ASP A 30 6.41 4.96 7.74
C ASP A 30 5.69 3.67 7.28
N SER A 31 6.38 2.91 6.42
CA SER A 31 5.85 1.66 5.86
C SER A 31 5.48 0.64 6.93
N ARG A 32 6.20 0.64 8.07
CA ARG A 32 5.94 -0.26 9.19
C ARG A 32 4.62 0.09 9.87
N ALA A 33 4.38 1.38 10.14
CA ALA A 33 3.11 1.84 10.70
C ALA A 33 1.94 1.54 9.76
N ALA A 34 2.12 1.73 8.45
CA ALA A 34 1.10 1.41 7.46
C ALA A 34 0.73 -0.07 7.46
N ILE A 35 1.72 -0.97 7.50
CA ILE A 35 1.48 -2.42 7.55
C ILE A 35 0.78 -2.80 8.85
N ARG A 36 1.22 -2.27 10.01
CA ARG A 36 0.61 -2.57 11.32
C ARG A 36 -0.86 -2.16 11.39
N LEU A 37 -1.27 -1.09 10.69
CA LEU A 37 -2.67 -0.66 10.66
C LEU A 37 -3.61 -1.70 10.04
N LEU A 38 -3.14 -2.51 9.09
CA LEU A 38 -3.96 -3.52 8.40
C LEU A 38 -3.65 -4.94 8.87
N ALA A 39 -2.40 -5.26 9.20
CA ALA A 39 -1.97 -6.60 9.61
C ALA A 39 -2.10 -6.86 11.12
N GLY A 40 -2.25 -5.81 11.95
CA GLY A 40 -2.28 -5.96 13.41
C GLY A 40 -0.92 -6.37 14.00
N GLN A 41 -0.95 -7.16 15.08
CA GLN A 41 0.26 -7.58 15.82
C GLN A 41 1.08 -8.67 15.10
N ASP A 42 0.52 -9.37 14.11
CA ASP A 42 1.20 -10.39 13.29
C ASP A 42 2.14 -9.79 12.20
N ALA A 43 2.39 -8.48 12.25
CA ALA A 43 3.11 -7.73 11.23
C ALA A 43 4.64 -7.87 11.27
N GLU A 44 5.23 -8.51 12.29
CA GLU A 44 6.69 -8.52 12.52
C GLU A 44 7.51 -8.96 11.30
N ILE A 45 7.02 -9.94 10.53
CA ILE A 45 7.70 -10.47 9.34
C ILE A 45 7.73 -9.44 8.19
N LEU A 46 6.83 -8.46 8.23
CA LEU A 46 6.59 -7.51 7.14
C LEU A 46 7.15 -6.12 7.41
N GLU A 47 7.67 -5.87 8.61
CA GLU A 47 8.19 -4.56 9.02
C GLU A 47 9.45 -4.11 8.27
N HIS A 48 10.03 -4.99 7.46
CA HIS A 48 11.18 -4.73 6.60
C HIS A 48 10.79 -4.28 5.19
N ILE A 49 9.50 -4.33 4.82
CA ILE A 49 9.04 -3.90 3.50
C ILE A 49 8.93 -2.38 3.47
N VAL A 50 9.54 -1.78 2.45
CA VAL A 50 9.45 -0.34 2.17
C VAL A 50 8.48 -0.10 1.02
N PHE A 51 7.54 0.81 1.20
CA PHE A 51 6.67 1.27 0.12
C PHE A 51 7.30 2.43 -0.65
N LEU A 52 7.15 2.39 -1.97
CA LEU A 52 7.73 3.37 -2.89
C LEU A 52 6.69 3.82 -3.90
N GLU A 53 6.95 4.96 -4.53
CA GLU A 53 6.27 5.35 -5.77
C GLU A 53 7.06 4.83 -6.98
N GLU A 54 6.43 4.79 -8.15
CA GLU A 54 7.05 4.31 -9.39
C GLU A 54 8.30 5.13 -9.78
N GLU A 55 8.29 6.44 -9.48
CA GLU A 55 9.43 7.34 -9.69
C GLU A 55 10.39 7.41 -8.49
N GLY A 56 10.13 6.63 -7.43
CA GLY A 56 10.93 6.61 -6.21
C GLY A 56 12.30 5.95 -6.41
N ALA A 57 13.28 6.37 -5.60
CA ALA A 57 14.56 5.67 -5.55
C ALA A 57 14.35 4.23 -5.04
N CYS A 58 14.73 3.25 -5.87
CA CYS A 58 14.74 1.85 -5.47
C CYS A 58 15.76 1.65 -4.34
N PRO A 59 15.38 1.07 -3.19
CA PRO A 59 16.30 0.81 -2.10
C PRO A 59 17.39 -0.15 -2.56
N GLN A 60 18.62 0.06 -2.08
CA GLN A 60 19.76 -0.78 -2.46
C GLN A 60 19.62 -2.22 -1.95
N GLU A 61 18.88 -2.43 -0.86
CA GLU A 61 18.69 -3.73 -0.21
C GLU A 61 17.29 -3.86 0.40
N GLY A 62 16.82 -5.11 0.51
CA GLY A 62 15.57 -5.47 1.17
C GLY A 62 14.34 -5.52 0.25
N PRO A 63 13.23 -6.10 0.75
CA PRO A 63 11.98 -6.18 0.00
C PRO A 63 11.34 -4.79 -0.09
N PHE A 64 10.83 -4.45 -1.27
CA PHE A 64 10.04 -3.23 -1.47
C PHE A 64 8.75 -3.53 -2.21
N PHE A 65 7.79 -2.62 -2.07
CA PHE A 65 6.51 -2.69 -2.77
C PHE A 65 6.20 -1.33 -3.40
N VAL A 66 6.06 -1.32 -4.73
CA VAL A 66 5.68 -0.11 -5.47
C VAL A 66 4.16 0.08 -5.34
N LEU A 67 3.75 1.23 -4.81
CA LEU A 67 2.34 1.57 -4.67
C LEU A 67 1.72 1.81 -6.05
N PRO A 68 0.48 1.35 -6.29
CA PRO A 68 -0.24 1.70 -7.51
C PRO A 68 -0.44 3.24 -7.59
N PRO A 69 -0.70 3.79 -8.78
CA PRO A 69 -0.98 5.21 -8.94
C PRO A 69 -2.20 5.64 -8.12
N TYR A 70 -2.15 6.86 -7.57
CA TYR A 70 -3.29 7.43 -6.85
C TYR A 70 -4.43 7.73 -7.81
N ILE A 71 -5.61 7.18 -7.51
CA ILE A 71 -6.83 7.36 -8.30
C ILE A 71 -7.68 8.43 -7.62
N LYS A 72 -7.93 9.53 -8.33
CA LYS A 72 -8.87 10.55 -7.85
C LYS A 72 -10.27 9.94 -7.79
N LYS A 73 -10.98 10.14 -6.67
CA LYS A 73 -12.37 9.67 -6.51
C LYS A 73 -13.30 10.12 -7.65
N SER A 74 -13.05 11.30 -8.23
CA SER A 74 -13.79 11.82 -9.39
C SER A 74 -13.65 10.97 -10.66
N TRP A 75 -12.60 10.14 -10.78
CA TRP A 75 -12.41 9.24 -11.92
C TRP A 75 -13.18 7.93 -11.80
N LEU A 76 -13.63 7.58 -10.58
CA LEU A 76 -14.42 6.38 -10.32
C LEU A 76 -15.92 6.60 -10.57
N LEU A 77 -16.36 7.86 -10.59
CA LEU A 77 -17.76 8.27 -10.79
C LEU A 77 -18.12 8.47 -12.28
N GLY A 78 -17.28 8.00 -13.21
CA GLY A 78 -17.44 8.19 -14.66
C GLY A 78 -18.36 7.18 -15.38
N GLN A 79 -19.37 6.63 -14.71
CA GLN A 79 -20.35 5.69 -15.32
C GLN A 79 -21.77 5.91 -14.75
N GLU A 80 -22.24 7.15 -14.65
CA GLU A 80 -23.68 7.44 -14.65
C GLU A 80 -23.94 8.29 -15.89
N LYS A 81 -24.27 7.64 -17.00
CA LYS A 81 -24.90 8.31 -18.14
C LYS A 81 -26.41 8.12 -18.00
N GLU A 82 -27.11 9.25 -17.89
CA GLU A 82 -28.52 9.46 -18.27
C GLU A 82 -28.88 8.77 -19.60
#